data_AF-A0A5D2UJX4-F1
#
_entry.id   AF-A0A5D2UJX4-F1
#
_cell.length_a   1.000
_cell.length_b   1.000
_cell.length_c   1.000
_cell.angle_alpha   90.00
_cell.angle_beta   90.00
_cell.angle_gamma   90.00
#
_symmetry.space_group_name_H-M   'P 1'
#
loop_
_entity.id
_entity.type
_entity.pdbx_description
1 polymer ?
#
loop_
_entity_poly.entity_id
_entity_poly.type
_entity_poly.pdbx_seq_one_letter_code
_entity_poly.pdbx_strand_id
1 'polypeptide(L)'
;MKKVTELPIMCGVEGGLIVYCLDEQEPMLWPSHEEVQSVLKKFYQVPEIERNKKSMKLETYYKEKGSKSRDQLKKQTKKTKDVKVGQFML
;
A
#
# COMPACT_ATOMS: atom_id res chain seq x y z
N MET A 1 9.38 12.90 3.88
CA MET A 1 10.57 12.03 3.83
C MET A 1 10.73 11.08 5.01
N LYS A 2 10.58 11.52 6.27
CA LYS A 2 10.83 10.70 7.49
C LYS A 2 10.37 9.23 7.44
N LYS A 3 9.12 8.95 7.07
CA LYS A 3 8.63 7.55 6.98
C LYS A 3 9.39 6.70 5.96
N VAL A 4 9.74 7.30 4.82
CA VAL A 4 10.42 6.63 3.71
C VAL A 4 11.90 6.40 4.04
N THR A 5 12.49 7.23 4.91
CA THR A 5 13.86 7.05 5.39
C THR A 5 13.94 6.05 6.55
N GLU A 6 12.95 6.05 7.46
CA GLU A 6 12.97 5.18 8.64
C GLU A 6 12.60 3.72 8.33
N LEU A 7 11.65 3.48 7.42
CA LEU A 7 11.18 2.12 7.12
C LEU A 7 12.29 1.18 6.62
N PRO A 8 13.12 1.56 5.62
CA PRO A 8 14.22 0.71 5.16
C PRO A 8 15.21 0.41 6.28
N ILE A 9 15.52 1.40 7.12
CA ILE A 9 16.43 1.26 8.26
C ILE A 9 15.87 0.27 9.29
N MET A 10 14.61 0.45 9.70
CA MET A 10 13.96 -0.40 10.69
C MET A 10 13.80 -1.85 10.23
N CYS A 11 13.56 -2.04 8.93
CA CYS A 11 13.37 -3.36 8.35
C CYS A 11 14.67 -4.02 7.88
N GLY A 12 15.82 -3.32 7.93
CA GLY A 12 17.10 -3.83 7.44
C GLY A 12 17.08 -4.13 5.94
N VAL A 13 16.39 -3.32 5.14
CA VAL A 13 16.26 -3.51 3.69
C VAL A 13 16.82 -2.32 2.93
N GLU A 14 17.29 -2.56 1.71
CA GLU A 14 17.59 -1.49 0.77
C GLU A 14 16.29 -0.83 0.29
N GLY A 15 16.31 0.48 0.08
CA GLY A 15 15.14 1.23 -0.34
C GLY A 15 15.52 2.51 -1.06
N GLY A 16 14.61 3.00 -1.89
CA GLY A 16 14.78 4.25 -2.61
C GLY A 16 13.43 4.89 -2.91
N LEU A 17 13.45 6.19 -3.19
CA LEU A 17 12.29 6.97 -3.58
C LEU A 17 12.60 7.77 -4.84
N ILE A 18 11.63 7.78 -5.76
CA ILE A 18 11.65 8.59 -6.98
C ILE A 18 10.34 9.37 -7.00
N VAL A 19 10.42 10.70 -6.97
CA VAL A 19 9.26 11.60 -7.02
C VAL A 19 9.39 12.53 -8.21
N TYR A 20 8.43 12.48 -9.11
CA TYR A 20 8.31 13.43 -10.21
C TYR A 20 7.40 14.58 -9.76
N CYS A 21 7.93 15.80 -9.77
CA CYS A 21 7.15 17.02 -9.59
C CYS A 21 6.81 17.59 -10.97
N LEU A 22 5.62 18.16 -11.15
CA LEU A 22 5.22 18.75 -12.44
C LEU A 22 6.05 19.98 -12.82
N ASP A 23 6.57 20.68 -11.81
CA ASP A 23 7.32 21.94 -11.97
C ASP A 23 8.84 21.73 -12.04
N GLU A 24 9.31 20.48 -11.89
CA GLU A 24 10.74 20.15 -11.88
C GLU A 24 11.08 19.23 -13.06
N GLN A 25 12.18 19.52 -13.75
CA GLN A 25 12.63 18.73 -14.89
C GLN A 25 13.24 17.39 -14.47
N GLU A 26 13.90 17.35 -13.31
CA GLU A 26 14.51 16.16 -12.75
C GLU A 26 13.70 15.65 -11.55
N PRO A 27 13.58 14.33 -11.37
CA PRO A 27 12.91 13.79 -10.20
C PRO A 27 13.71 14.02 -8.93
N MET A 28 13.01 14.22 -7.82
CA MET A 28 13.61 14.09 -6.50
C MET A 28 13.95 12.62 -6.25
N LEU A 29 15.19 12.37 -5.86
CA LEU A 29 15.71 11.04 -5.55
C LEU A 29 16.18 10.97 -4.10
N TRP A 30 15.97 9.81 -3.48
CA TRP A 30 16.52 9.49 -2.17
C TRP A 30 16.94 8.02 -2.14
N PRO A 31 18.10 7.65 -1.56
CA PRO A 31 19.00 8.50 -0.74
C PRO A 31 19.94 9.38 -1.58
N SER A 32 20.64 8.77 -2.54
CA SER A 32 21.41 9.46 -3.57
C SER A 32 21.09 8.87 -4.95
N HIS A 33 21.49 9.57 -6.00
CA HIS A 33 21.23 9.13 -7.38
C HIS A 33 21.87 7.75 -7.65
N GLU A 34 23.10 7.54 -7.20
CA GLU A 34 23.86 6.30 -7.37
C GLU A 34 23.22 5.12 -6.61
N GLU A 35 22.79 5.35 -5.36
CA GLU A 35 22.14 4.32 -4.56
C GLU A 35 20.79 3.91 -5.15
N VAL A 36 19.97 4.88 -5.61
CA VAL A 36 18.70 4.58 -6.28
C VAL A 36 18.94 3.78 -7.55
N GLN A 37 19.93 4.13 -8.37
CA GLN A 37 20.28 3.37 -9.57
C GLN A 37 20.74 1.94 -9.24
N SER A 38 21.54 1.76 -8.18
CA SER A 38 21.97 0.44 -7.72
C SER A 38 20.79 -0.44 -7.29
N VAL A 39 19.85 0.13 -6.52
CA VAL A 39 18.62 -0.55 -6.10
C VAL A 39 17.76 -0.92 -7.32
N LEU A 40 17.58 0.00 -8.27
CA LEU A 40 16.84 -0.27 -9.51
C LEU A 40 17.49 -1.39 -10.31
N LYS A 41 18.81 -1.39 -10.46
CA LYS A 41 19.54 -2.44 -11.18
C LYS A 41 19.28 -3.81 -10.57
N LYS A 42 19.37 -3.95 -9.24
CA LYS A 42 19.03 -5.19 -8.52
C LYS A 42 17.56 -5.55 -8.70
N PHE A 43 16.66 -4.57 -8.65
CA PHE A 43 15.22 -4.76 -8.82
C PHE A 43 14.84 -5.29 -10.20
N TYR A 44 15.51 -4.85 -11.27
CA TYR A 44 15.26 -5.32 -12.65
C TYR A 44 16.00 -6.62 -13.00
N GLN A 45 16.96 -7.06 -12.18
CA GLN A 45 17.57 -8.39 -12.32
C GLN A 45 16.65 -9.52 -11.88
N VAL A 46 15.64 -9.22 -11.04
CA VAL A 46 14.63 -10.18 -10.60
C VAL A 46 13.53 -10.29 -11.65
N PRO A 47 13.10 -11.50 -12.06
CA PRO A 47 12.00 -11.69 -13.00
C PRO A 47 10.73 -10.96 -12.57
N GLU A 48 10.03 -10.37 -13.54
CA GLU A 48 8.86 -9.52 -13.26
C GLU A 48 7.79 -10.21 -12.40
N ILE A 49 7.52 -11.49 -12.67
CA ILE A 49 6.54 -12.28 -11.93
C ILE A 49 6.92 -12.38 -10.45
N GLU A 50 8.19 -12.68 -10.15
CA GLU A 50 8.68 -12.83 -8.78
C GLU A 50 8.69 -11.49 -8.05
N ARG A 51 9.15 -10.44 -8.74
CA ARG A 51 9.23 -9.08 -8.23
C ARG A 51 7.85 -8.51 -7.89
N ASN A 52 6.85 -8.75 -8.74
CA ASN A 52 5.51 -8.23 -8.55
C ASN A 52 4.68 -9.05 -7.55
N LYS A 53 5.09 -10.27 -7.20
CA LYS A 53 4.35 -11.19 -6.30
C LYS A 53 4.02 -10.57 -4.94
N LYS A 54 4.92 -9.74 -4.39
CA LYS A 54 4.76 -9.05 -3.09
C LYS A 54 4.54 -7.53 -3.24
N SER A 55 4.45 -7.03 -4.46
CA SER A 55 4.18 -5.62 -4.71
C SER A 55 2.71 -5.31 -4.45
N MET A 56 2.44 -4.16 -3.83
CA MET A 56 1.07 -3.71 -3.58
C MET A 56 0.85 -2.30 -4.11
N LYS A 57 -0.18 -2.14 -4.92
CA LYS A 57 -0.63 -0.82 -5.38
C LYS A 57 -1.49 -0.16 -4.31
N LEU A 58 -1.15 1.07 -3.95
CA LEU A 58 -1.82 1.80 -2.88
C LEU A 58 -3.32 2.01 -3.17
N GLU A 59 -3.69 2.29 -4.42
CA GLU A 59 -5.08 2.40 -4.85
C GLU A 59 -5.88 1.12 -4.61
N THR A 60 -5.30 -0.03 -4.99
CA THR A 60 -5.92 -1.35 -4.79
C THR A 60 -6.11 -1.61 -3.31
N TYR A 61 -5.09 -1.34 -2.50
CA TYR A 61 -5.16 -1.49 -1.04
C TYR A 61 -6.32 -0.68 -0.43
N TYR A 62 -6.46 0.59 -0.80
CA TYR A 62 -7.54 1.43 -0.28
C TYR A 62 -8.92 0.97 -0.76
N LYS A 63 -9.04 0.56 -2.03
CA LYS A 63 -10.30 0.00 -2.57
C LYS A 63 -10.72 -1.25 -1.81
N GLU A 64 -9.80 -2.17 -1.56
CA GLU A 64 -10.05 -3.39 -0.79
C GLU A 64 -10.45 -3.10 0.66
N LYS A 65 -9.72 -2.21 1.33
CA LYS A 65 -10.04 -1.80 2.71
C LYS A 65 -11.42 -1.16 2.78
N GLY A 66 -11.75 -0.26 1.85
CA GLY A 66 -13.07 0.33 1.74
C GLY A 66 -14.17 -0.70 1.51
N SER A 67 -13.93 -1.70 0.66
CA SER A 67 -14.88 -2.80 0.44
C SER A 67 -15.12 -3.61 1.71
N LYS A 68 -14.05 -4.01 2.40
CA LYS A 68 -14.13 -4.76 3.66
C LYS A 68 -14.93 -4.00 4.72
N SER A 69 -14.71 -2.68 4.84
CA SER A 69 -15.49 -1.86 5.77
C SER A 69 -16.97 -1.80 5.41
N ARG A 70 -17.32 -1.68 4.11
CA ARG A 70 -18.71 -1.70 3.65
C ARG A 70 -19.38 -3.06 3.93
N ASP A 71 -18.67 -4.15 3.72
CA ASP A 71 -19.21 -5.49 3.96
C ASP A 71 -19.44 -5.74 5.46
N GLN A 72 -18.55 -5.24 6.32
CA GLN A 72 -18.75 -5.27 7.77
C GLN A 72 -19.99 -4.47 8.19
N LEU A 73 -20.18 -3.27 7.64
CA LEU A 73 -21.36 -2.43 7.90
C LEU A 73 -22.66 -3.14 7.48
N LYS A 74 -22.68 -3.76 6.29
CA LYS A 74 -23.83 -4.55 5.81
C LYS A 74 -24.14 -5.71 6.74
N LYS A 75 -23.11 -6.46 7.19
CA LYS A 75 -23.26 -7.59 8.11
C LYS A 75 -23.82 -7.13 9.46
N GLN A 76 -23.34 -6.03 10.01
CA GLN A 76 -23.85 -5.45 11.26
C GLN A 76 -25.29 -4.98 11.11
N THR A 77 -25.61 -4.26 10.03
CA THR A 77 -26.98 -3.80 9.75
C THR A 77 -27.96 -4.96 9.66
N LYS A 78 -27.58 -6.06 8.98
CA LYS A 78 -28.40 -7.26 8.90
C LYS A 78 -28.64 -7.87 10.29
N LYS A 79 -27.57 -8.08 11.07
CA LYS A 79 -27.70 -8.59 12.45
C LYS A 79 -28.63 -7.73 13.31
N THR A 80 -28.52 -6.41 13.23
CA THR A 80 -29.39 -5.48 13.98
C THR A 80 -30.85 -5.62 13.56
N LYS A 81 -31.13 -5.81 12.26
CA LYS A 81 -32.49 -6.06 11.78
C LYS A 81 -33.03 -7.40 12.28
N ASP A 82 -32.23 -8.46 12.19
CA ASP A 82 -32.63 -9.80 12.63
C ASP A 82 -32.96 -9.83 14.14
N VAL A 83 -32.15 -9.17 14.97
CA VAL A 83 -32.42 -9.03 16.42
C VAL A 83 -33.73 -8.27 16.68
N LYS A 84 -33.96 -7.15 15.99
CA LYS A 84 -35.21 -6.38 16.13
C LYS A 84 -36.42 -7.24 15.77
N VAL A 85 -36.39 -7.93 14.63
CA VAL A 85 -37.49 -8.80 14.19
C VAL A 85 -37.75 -9.92 15.20
N GLY A 86 -36.70 -10.56 15.73
CA GLY A 86 -36.84 -11.57 16.78
C GLY A 86 -37.48 -11.04 18.07
N GLN A 87 -37.21 -9.78 18.44
CA GLN A 87 -37.81 -9.14 19.60
C GLN A 87 -39.29 -8.79 19.41
N PHE A 88 -39.75 -8.54 18.18
CA PHE A 88 -41.16 -8.31 17.87
C PHE A 88 -41.99 -9.60 17.72
N MET A 89 -41.35 -10.77 17.60
CA MET A 89 -42.02 -12.07 17.49
C MET A 89 -42.21 -12.77 18.85
N LEU A 90 -41.74 -12.17 19.94
CA LEU A 90 -41.99 -12.57 21.33
C LEU A 90 -43.11 -11.70 21.92
#